data_AF-A0A2T6IYX1-F1
#
_entry.id   AF-A0A2T6IYX1-F1
#
_cell.length_a   1.000
_cell.length_b   1.000
_cell.length_c   1.000
_cell.angle_alpha   90.00
_cell.angle_beta   90.00
_cell.angle_gamma   90.00
#
_symmetry.space_group_name_H-M   'P 1'
#
loop_
_entity.id
_entity.type
_entity.pdbx_description
1 polymer ?
#
loop_
_entity_poly.entity_id
_entity_poly.type
_entity_poly.pdbx_seq_one_letter_code
_entity_poly.pdbx_strand_id
1 'polypeptide(L)'
;MRGMLAVNDVSGLQQKLEEIRYKPPAGMRRVPWIETLAIVAAPVAETGEKDGEDGDANSEEKRKASLPGASQDLAREKYFIAMTTEAARTGLTRLRQLRLKFSRPPDFLAEMLKSDTHMARVREKLAAEKDQLEEFEEKKRKKMNKKFQRLSGHKLVREQEEARKRNAELRDIAAWKKEREQNAKQRRGANGYQDPESAFDAWVKKKDQATLQEERAQRQLRRKRARGELESEREGGGKKRQRRRWGKKQK
;
A
#
# COMPACT_ATOMS: atom_id res chain seq x y z
N MET A 1 18.90 34.82 62.06
CA MET A 1 18.67 33.37 61.87
C MET A 1 17.99 33.18 60.53
N ARG A 2 18.70 32.69 59.49
CA ARG A 2 18.06 32.34 58.22
C ARG A 2 17.17 31.12 58.47
N GLY A 3 15.85 31.34 58.46
CA GLY A 3 14.87 30.26 58.61
C GLY A 3 15.15 29.17 57.59
N MET A 4 15.19 27.93 58.05
CA MET A 4 15.40 26.74 57.23
C MET A 4 14.32 26.75 56.14
N LEU A 5 14.73 26.79 54.87
CA LEU A 5 13.81 26.69 53.74
C LEU A 5 13.08 25.36 53.87
N ALA A 6 11.76 25.39 54.07
CA ALA A 6 10.98 24.18 54.23
C ALA A 6 10.95 23.44 52.88
N VAL A 7 11.66 22.32 52.79
CA VAL A 7 11.67 21.45 51.62
C VAL A 7 10.50 20.48 51.76
N ASN A 8 9.56 20.51 50.81
CA ASN A 8 8.36 19.66 50.81
C ASN A 8 7.46 19.85 52.04
N ASP A 9 7.14 21.10 52.38
CA ASP A 9 6.20 21.42 53.47
C ASP A 9 4.75 21.12 53.06
N VAL A 10 4.33 19.88 53.32
CA VAL A 10 2.97 19.42 53.06
C VAL A 10 1.93 20.24 53.85
N SER A 11 2.26 20.68 55.07
CA SER A 11 1.33 21.44 55.92
C SER A 11 1.05 22.83 55.36
N GLY A 12 2.10 23.54 54.93
CA GLY A 12 1.99 24.82 54.25
C GLY A 12 1.26 24.71 52.91
N LEU A 13 1.50 23.64 52.13
CA LEU A 13 0.78 23.39 50.88
C LEU A 13 -0.72 23.14 51.11
N GLN A 14 -1.09 22.39 52.15
CA GLN A 14 -2.48 22.17 52.52
C GLN A 14 -3.16 23.47 52.96
N GLN A 15 -2.49 24.29 53.77
CA GLN A 15 -3.00 25.59 54.18
C GLN A 15 -3.24 26.51 52.98
N LYS A 16 -2.30 26.57 52.02
CA LYS A 16 -2.47 27.34 50.79
C LYS A 16 -3.54 26.79 49.86
N LEU A 17 -3.69 25.48 49.81
CA LEU A 17 -4.78 24.84 49.08
C LEU A 17 -6.13 25.29 49.65
N GLU A 18 -6.30 25.31 50.98
CA GLU A 18 -7.52 25.77 51.63
C GLU A 18 -7.80 27.27 51.40
N GLU A 19 -6.76 28.10 51.37
CA GLU A 19 -6.87 29.53 51.10
C GLU A 19 -7.37 29.82 49.67
N ILE A 20 -6.86 29.09 48.68
CA ILE A 20 -7.17 29.30 47.24
C ILE A 20 -8.44 28.53 46.83
N ARG A 21 -8.84 27.51 47.61
CA ARG A 21 -9.98 26.66 47.27
C ARG A 21 -11.25 27.49 47.11
N TYR A 22 -11.88 27.34 45.96
CA TYR A 22 -13.15 27.99 45.67
C TYR A 22 -14.24 27.50 46.64
N LYS A 23 -14.79 28.44 47.42
CA LYS A 23 -15.76 28.16 48.49
C LYS A 23 -17.17 27.93 47.92
N PRO A 24 -17.99 27.06 48.52
CA PRO A 24 -19.38 26.90 48.11
C PRO A 24 -20.15 28.23 48.17
N PRO A 25 -20.96 28.56 47.17
CA PRO A 25 -21.87 29.70 47.22
C PRO A 25 -22.84 29.63 48.41
N ALA A 26 -23.36 30.78 48.84
CA ALA A 26 -24.28 30.87 49.98
C ALA A 26 -25.49 29.94 49.79
N GLY A 27 -25.78 29.12 50.80
CA GLY A 27 -26.88 28.16 50.77
C GLY A 27 -26.56 26.81 50.12
N MET A 28 -25.33 26.59 49.62
CA MET A 28 -24.92 25.30 49.04
C MET A 28 -23.85 24.61 49.89
N ARG A 29 -23.96 23.27 50.00
CA ARG A 29 -22.98 22.44 50.73
C ARG A 29 -21.69 22.20 49.94
N ARG A 30 -21.76 22.31 48.61
CA ARG A 30 -20.64 22.08 47.68
C ARG A 30 -20.78 23.02 46.49
N VAL A 31 -19.65 23.35 45.86
CA VAL A 31 -19.60 24.10 44.60
C VAL A 31 -20.31 23.28 43.50
N PRO A 32 -21.34 23.84 42.83
CA PRO A 32 -21.94 23.23 41.66
C PRO A 32 -20.91 22.95 40.58
N TRP A 33 -21.00 21.77 39.95
CA TRP A 33 -20.04 21.39 38.92
C TRP A 33 -19.98 22.38 37.75
N ILE A 34 -21.10 23.02 37.41
CA ILE A 34 -21.20 24.03 36.33
C ILE A 34 -20.28 25.24 36.52
N GLU A 35 -19.91 25.59 37.75
CA GLU A 35 -19.02 26.74 38.02
C GLU A 35 -17.55 26.40 37.74
N THR A 36 -17.20 25.11 37.78
CA THR A 36 -15.82 24.66 37.54
C THR A 36 -15.63 24.04 36.17
N LEU A 37 -16.66 23.32 35.67
CA LEU A 37 -16.63 22.45 34.48
C LEU A 37 -15.44 21.48 34.46
N ALA A 38 -14.76 21.31 35.60
CA ALA A 38 -13.53 20.58 35.70
C ALA A 38 -13.82 19.08 35.81
N ILE A 39 -13.08 18.28 35.05
CA ILE A 39 -13.17 16.83 35.07
C ILE A 39 -11.78 16.32 35.36
N VAL A 40 -11.64 15.63 36.48
CA VAL A 40 -10.42 14.91 36.81
C VAL A 40 -10.46 13.61 36.03
N ALA A 41 -9.66 13.52 34.97
CA ALA A 41 -9.55 12.32 34.16
C ALA A 41 -8.84 11.22 34.97
N ALA A 42 -9.44 10.05 35.05
CA ALA A 42 -8.74 8.87 35.53
C ALA A 42 -7.75 8.39 34.46
N PRO A 43 -6.61 7.78 34.85
CA PRO A 43 -5.73 7.16 33.89
C PRO A 43 -6.49 6.09 33.11
N VAL A 44 -6.54 6.25 31.78
CA VAL A 44 -7.16 5.26 30.89
C VAL A 44 -6.24 4.04 30.88
N ALA A 45 -6.70 2.89 31.36
CA ALA A 45 -6.00 1.63 31.08
C ALA A 45 -6.12 1.40 29.57
N GLU A 46 -5.00 1.14 28.88
CA GLU A 46 -5.09 0.78 27.47
C GLU A 46 -6.07 -0.40 27.35
N THR A 47 -7.14 -0.22 26.58
CA THR A 47 -7.97 -1.33 26.12
C THR A 47 -7.14 -2.10 25.10
N GLY A 48 -6.11 -2.80 25.58
CA GLY A 48 -5.59 -3.95 24.88
C GLY A 48 -6.77 -4.88 24.63
N GLU A 49 -6.85 -5.41 23.41
CA GLU A 49 -7.70 -6.55 23.11
C GLU A 49 -7.51 -7.56 24.25
N LYS A 50 -8.63 -7.88 24.92
CA LYS A 50 -8.65 -8.82 26.04
C LYS A 50 -8.39 -10.22 25.48
N ASP A 51 -7.14 -10.57 25.30
CA ASP A 51 -6.72 -11.96 25.44
C ASP A 51 -6.54 -12.20 26.94
N GLY A 52 -7.43 -13.03 27.49
CA GLY A 52 -7.61 -13.23 28.92
C GLY A 52 -6.39 -13.82 29.63
N GLU A 53 -6.26 -13.54 30.92
CA GLU A 53 -6.25 -14.52 32.01
C GLU A 53 -6.16 -13.73 33.35
N ASP A 54 -6.36 -14.44 34.45
CA ASP A 54 -6.98 -13.96 35.68
C ASP A 54 -6.15 -13.06 36.63
N GLY A 55 -6.91 -12.33 37.46
CA GLY A 55 -6.64 -12.04 38.87
C GLY A 55 -5.24 -11.62 39.33
N ASP A 56 -5.07 -10.34 39.67
CA ASP A 56 -4.64 -9.89 41.01
C ASP A 56 -4.58 -8.35 41.08
N ALA A 57 -5.10 -7.80 42.18
CA ALA A 57 -5.43 -6.41 42.41
C ALA A 57 -4.35 -5.69 43.22
N ASN A 58 -3.12 -5.60 42.71
CA ASN A 58 -2.09 -4.74 43.31
C ASN A 58 -1.54 -3.71 42.30
N SER A 59 -1.67 -2.42 42.66
CA SER A 59 -2.39 -1.46 41.81
C SER A 59 -1.65 -0.16 41.48
N GLU A 60 -0.32 -0.13 41.48
CA GLU A 60 0.45 1.05 41.03
C GLU A 60 1.52 0.75 39.98
N GLU A 61 2.23 -0.37 40.08
CA GLU A 61 3.25 -0.74 39.09
C GLU A 61 2.65 -1.15 37.74
N LYS A 62 1.55 -1.91 37.73
CA LYS A 62 0.78 -2.18 36.50
C LYS A 62 0.22 -0.89 35.87
N ARG A 63 -0.11 0.13 36.69
CA ARG A 63 -0.60 1.43 36.19
C ARG A 63 0.52 2.24 35.53
N LYS A 64 1.74 2.21 36.08
CA LYS A 64 2.92 2.82 35.44
C LYS A 64 3.36 2.06 34.19
N ALA A 65 3.22 0.74 34.16
CA ALA A 65 3.55 -0.08 32.99
C ALA A 65 2.62 0.17 31.78
N SER A 66 1.37 0.59 32.02
CA SER A 66 0.40 0.91 30.97
C SER A 66 0.54 2.34 30.41
N LEU A 67 1.41 3.18 30.97
CA LEU A 67 1.60 4.56 30.50
C LEU A 67 2.67 4.59 29.40
N PRO A 68 2.41 5.26 28.26
CA PRO A 68 3.42 5.43 27.22
C PRO A 68 4.70 6.09 27.78
N GLY A 69 5.86 5.57 27.38
CA GLY A 69 7.15 6.13 27.78
C GLY A 69 7.35 7.57 27.27
N ALA A 70 8.13 8.38 27.99
CA ALA A 70 8.39 9.78 27.63
C ALA A 70 9.01 9.97 26.23
N SER A 71 9.70 8.97 25.69
CA SER A 71 10.30 8.99 24.35
C SER A 71 9.33 8.61 23.22
N GLN A 72 8.16 8.05 23.54
CA GLN A 72 7.20 7.54 22.55
C GLN A 72 6.08 8.55 22.29
N ASP A 73 6.36 9.54 21.45
CA ASP A 73 5.44 10.66 21.19
C ASP A 73 4.10 10.22 20.59
N LEU A 74 4.12 9.34 19.58
CA LEU A 74 2.89 8.85 18.92
C LEU A 74 1.99 8.03 19.86
N ALA A 75 2.58 7.22 20.74
CA ALA A 75 1.81 6.43 21.72
C ALA A 75 1.21 7.36 22.79
N ARG A 76 1.98 8.36 23.23
CA ARG A 76 1.53 9.38 24.17
C ARG A 76 0.40 10.25 23.58
N GLU A 77 0.49 10.63 22.30
CA GLU A 77 -0.57 11.39 21.63
C GLU A 77 -1.88 10.60 21.60
N LYS A 78 -1.83 9.31 21.22
CA LYS A 78 -3.00 8.43 21.26
C LYS A 78 -3.60 8.32 22.65
N TYR A 79 -2.76 8.18 23.67
CA TYR A 79 -3.19 8.14 25.06
C TYR A 79 -3.89 9.42 25.51
N PHE A 80 -3.33 10.59 25.18
CA PHE A 80 -3.96 11.88 25.50
C PHE A 80 -5.29 12.06 24.75
N ILE A 81 -5.39 11.63 23.49
CA ILE A 81 -6.64 11.64 22.73
C ILE A 81 -7.69 10.76 23.43
N ALA A 82 -7.33 9.54 23.84
CA ALA A 82 -8.25 8.64 24.53
C ALA A 82 -8.73 9.23 25.88
N MET A 83 -7.80 9.70 26.70
CA MET A 83 -8.10 10.31 28.01
C MET A 83 -9.01 11.54 27.87
N THR A 84 -8.69 12.44 26.95
CA THR A 84 -9.47 13.67 26.74
C THR A 84 -10.86 13.37 26.17
N THR A 85 -10.97 12.35 25.30
CA THR A 85 -12.26 11.91 24.76
C THR A 85 -13.18 11.35 25.85
N GLU A 86 -12.66 10.52 26.76
CA GLU A 86 -13.44 9.98 27.89
C GLU A 86 -13.84 11.07 28.89
N ALA A 87 -12.93 12.00 29.18
CA ALA A 87 -13.23 13.16 30.01
C ALA A 87 -14.33 14.03 29.37
N ALA A 88 -14.24 14.31 28.06
CA ALA A 88 -15.25 15.05 27.33
C ALA A 88 -16.63 14.34 27.37
N ARG A 89 -16.68 13.02 27.17
CA ARG A 89 -17.92 12.22 27.29
C ARG A 89 -18.55 12.33 28.67
N THR A 90 -17.74 12.27 29.72
CA THR A 90 -18.18 12.46 31.11
C THR A 90 -18.78 13.85 31.30
N GLY A 91 -18.14 14.88 30.76
CA GLY A 91 -18.60 16.27 30.84
C GLY A 91 -19.92 16.49 30.12
N LEU A 92 -20.02 15.99 28.89
CA LEU A 92 -21.25 16.05 28.09
C LEU A 92 -22.42 15.35 28.79
N THR A 93 -22.17 14.23 29.46
CA THR A 93 -23.19 13.52 30.24
C THR A 93 -23.69 14.36 31.41
N ARG A 94 -22.78 14.99 32.16
CA ARG A 94 -23.12 15.90 33.27
C ARG A 94 -23.88 17.15 32.78
N LEU A 95 -23.46 17.74 31.66
CA LEU A 95 -24.18 18.88 31.06
C LEU A 95 -25.60 18.50 30.61
N ARG A 96 -25.77 17.29 30.07
CA ARG A 96 -27.10 16.77 29.70
C ARG A 96 -28.00 16.57 30.92
N GLN A 97 -27.47 16.07 32.04
CA GLN A 97 -28.22 15.94 33.31
C GLN A 97 -28.70 17.30 33.82
N LEU A 98 -27.90 18.36 33.63
CA LEU A 98 -28.25 19.75 33.96
C LEU A 98 -29.18 20.41 32.93
N ARG A 99 -29.58 19.68 31.87
CA ARG A 99 -30.43 20.17 30.77
C ARG A 99 -29.86 21.38 30.03
N LEU A 100 -28.53 21.48 29.94
CA LEU A 100 -27.84 22.55 29.23
C LEU A 100 -27.58 22.16 27.76
N LYS A 101 -27.78 23.12 26.84
CA LYS A 101 -27.40 22.97 25.43
C LYS A 101 -25.90 23.23 25.30
N PHE A 102 -25.17 22.26 24.75
CA PHE A 102 -23.70 22.34 24.59
C PHE A 102 -23.23 22.33 23.13
N SER A 103 -24.09 21.98 22.18
CA SER A 103 -23.72 21.97 20.76
C SER A 103 -23.78 23.39 20.20
N ARG A 104 -22.75 23.79 19.46
CA ARG A 104 -22.74 25.06 18.72
C ARG A 104 -23.73 24.98 17.54
N PRO A 105 -24.76 25.83 17.48
CA PRO A 105 -25.64 25.90 16.32
C PRO A 105 -24.86 26.32 15.05
N PRO A 106 -25.18 25.78 13.87
CA PRO A 106 -24.47 26.11 12.63
C PRO A 106 -24.63 27.58 12.22
N ASP A 107 -25.73 28.22 12.63
CA ASP A 107 -26.06 29.62 12.32
C ASP A 107 -25.55 30.61 13.39
N PHE A 108 -24.78 30.14 14.38
CA PHE A 108 -24.21 31.01 15.41
C PHE A 108 -22.82 31.52 14.97
N LEU A 109 -22.83 32.67 14.30
CA LEU A 109 -21.64 33.37 13.78
C LEU A 109 -21.00 34.26 14.86
N ALA A 110 -20.24 33.64 15.77
CA ALA A 110 -19.38 34.32 16.73
C ALA A 110 -17.90 34.20 16.33
N GLU A 111 -17.05 35.07 16.89
CA GLU A 111 -15.60 35.00 16.71
C GLU A 111 -15.04 33.64 17.16
N MET A 112 -14.20 33.05 16.32
CA MET A 112 -13.56 31.75 16.55
C MET A 112 -12.08 31.93 16.86
N LEU A 113 -11.49 31.00 17.61
CA LEU A 113 -10.07 31.03 17.98
C LEU A 113 -9.12 31.17 16.77
N LYS A 114 -9.51 30.62 15.62
CA LYS A 114 -8.78 30.75 14.35
C LYS A 114 -9.64 31.45 13.32
N SER A 115 -9.05 32.36 12.55
CA SER A 115 -9.74 33.06 11.47
C SER A 115 -10.09 32.13 10.31
N ASP A 116 -11.14 32.48 9.57
CA ASP A 116 -11.55 31.73 8.37
C ASP A 116 -10.47 31.73 7.28
N THR A 117 -9.71 32.82 7.18
CA THR A 117 -8.56 32.94 6.27
C THR A 117 -7.46 31.94 6.61
N HIS A 118 -7.19 31.71 7.90
CA HIS A 118 -6.25 30.68 8.34
C HIS A 118 -6.79 29.28 8.03
N MET A 119 -8.06 29.02 8.33
CA MET A 119 -8.68 27.71 8.07
C MET A 119 -8.81 27.39 6.57
N ALA A 120 -8.97 28.41 5.72
CA ALA A 120 -8.92 28.24 4.26
C ALA A 120 -7.56 27.68 3.80
N ARG A 121 -6.45 28.25 4.29
CA ARG A 121 -5.09 27.76 3.99
C ARG A 121 -4.85 26.33 4.48
N VAL A 122 -5.37 25.99 5.66
CA VAL A 122 -5.27 24.61 6.20
C VAL A 122 -6.04 23.64 5.30
N ARG A 123 -7.26 24.00 4.88
CA ARG A 123 -8.08 23.18 3.97
C ARG A 123 -7.41 22.98 2.62
N GLU A 124 -6.82 24.04 2.07
CA GLU A 124 -6.06 23.98 0.81
C GLU A 124 -4.88 23.00 0.90
N LYS A 125 -4.09 23.05 1.99
CA LYS A 125 -3.00 22.10 2.21
C LYS A 125 -3.48 20.65 2.29
N LEU A 126 -4.56 20.40 3.04
CA LEU A 126 -5.15 19.07 3.16
C LEU A 126 -5.68 18.54 1.82
N ALA A 127 -6.26 19.42 0.99
CA ALA A 127 -6.71 19.05 -0.35
C ALA A 127 -5.50 18.71 -1.25
N ALA A 128 -4.46 19.55 -1.25
CA ALA A 128 -3.25 19.31 -2.03
C ALA A 128 -2.54 18.01 -1.65
N GLU A 129 -2.48 17.66 -0.36
CA GLU A 129 -1.90 16.39 0.12
C GLU A 129 -2.71 15.17 -0.38
N LYS A 130 -4.05 15.27 -0.38
CA LYS A 130 -4.92 14.22 -0.93
C LYS A 130 -4.74 14.06 -2.42
N ASP A 131 -4.72 15.15 -3.18
CA ASP A 131 -4.53 15.12 -4.63
C ASP A 131 -3.17 14.49 -5.00
N GLN A 132 -2.11 14.80 -4.24
CA GLN A 132 -0.78 14.20 -4.42
C GLN A 132 -0.78 12.69 -4.16
N LEU A 133 -1.49 12.24 -3.11
CA LEU A 133 -1.62 10.83 -2.78
C LEU A 133 -2.39 10.08 -3.88
N GLU A 134 -3.51 10.62 -4.32
CA GLU A 134 -4.32 10.06 -5.40
C GLU A 134 -3.52 9.98 -6.70
N GLU A 135 -2.77 11.02 -7.07
CA GLU A 135 -1.92 11.00 -8.26
C GLU A 135 -0.83 9.92 -8.17
N PHE A 136 -0.25 9.71 -6.98
CA PHE A 136 0.73 8.66 -6.75
C PHE A 136 0.12 7.26 -6.89
N GLU A 137 -1.06 7.04 -6.32
CA GLU A 137 -1.80 5.78 -6.44
C GLU A 137 -2.23 5.50 -7.88
N GLU A 138 -2.69 6.53 -8.59
CA GLU A 138 -2.99 6.47 -10.02
C GLU A 138 -1.77 6.07 -10.85
N LYS A 139 -0.61 6.68 -10.59
CA LYS A 139 0.65 6.35 -11.27
C LYS A 139 1.06 4.91 -10.98
N LYS A 140 0.87 4.43 -9.75
CA LYS A 140 1.13 3.02 -9.37
C LYS A 140 0.18 2.07 -10.10
N ARG A 141 -1.11 2.40 -10.16
CA ARG A 141 -2.14 1.64 -10.92
C ARG A 141 -1.82 1.60 -12.42
N LYS A 142 -1.49 2.74 -13.03
CA LYS A 142 -1.09 2.84 -14.44
C LYS A 142 0.16 1.98 -14.74
N LYS A 143 1.16 1.96 -13.85
CA LYS A 143 2.35 1.09 -13.98
C LYS A 143 1.99 -0.40 -13.89
N MET A 144 1.14 -0.77 -12.93
CA MET A 144 0.66 -2.15 -12.76
C MET A 144 -0.12 -2.63 -13.99
N ASN A 145 -1.03 -1.81 -14.52
CA ASN A 145 -1.81 -2.13 -15.71
C ASN A 145 -0.92 -2.32 -16.94
N LYS A 146 0.10 -1.46 -17.13
CA LYS A 146 1.08 -1.62 -18.22
C LYS A 146 1.86 -2.94 -18.09
N LYS A 147 2.27 -3.30 -16.88
CA LYS A 147 2.96 -4.59 -16.62
C LYS A 147 2.03 -5.77 -16.91
N PHE A 148 0.78 -5.70 -16.49
CA PHE A 148 -0.23 -6.73 -16.74
C PHE A 148 -0.52 -6.89 -18.24
N GLN A 149 -0.81 -5.81 -18.95
CA GLN A 149 -1.06 -5.84 -20.41
C GLN A 149 0.12 -6.44 -21.18
N ARG A 150 1.36 -6.10 -20.80
CA ARG A 150 2.56 -6.70 -21.41
C ARG A 150 2.66 -8.20 -21.16
N LEU A 151 2.35 -8.66 -19.95
CA LEU A 151 2.38 -10.08 -19.60
C LEU A 151 1.26 -10.86 -20.29
N SER A 152 0.03 -10.34 -20.27
CA SER A 152 -1.13 -10.98 -20.91
C SER A 152 -0.98 -11.02 -22.43
N GLY A 153 -0.48 -9.94 -23.05
CA GLY A 153 -0.14 -9.93 -24.47
C GLY A 153 0.89 -11.00 -24.83
N HIS A 154 1.95 -11.15 -24.03
CA HIS A 154 2.96 -12.18 -24.27
C HIS A 154 2.41 -13.61 -24.11
N LYS A 155 1.48 -13.85 -23.17
CA LYS A 155 0.78 -15.14 -23.05
C LYS A 155 -0.07 -15.44 -24.29
N LEU A 156 -0.89 -14.47 -24.72
CA LEU A 156 -1.72 -14.62 -25.92
C LEU A 156 -0.87 -14.88 -27.18
N VAL A 157 0.24 -14.16 -27.34
CA VAL A 157 1.16 -14.40 -28.47
C VAL A 157 1.75 -15.80 -28.40
N ARG A 158 2.19 -16.27 -27.23
CA ARG A 158 2.71 -17.64 -27.07
C ARG A 158 1.67 -18.70 -27.42
N GLU A 159 0.44 -18.56 -26.92
CA GLU A 159 -0.65 -19.49 -27.22
C GLU A 159 -0.98 -19.52 -28.72
N GLN A 160 -0.97 -18.37 -29.39
CA GLN A 160 -1.16 -18.30 -30.85
C GLN A 160 0.01 -18.94 -31.62
N GLU A 161 1.25 -18.73 -31.20
CA GLU A 161 2.43 -19.37 -31.80
C GLU A 161 2.39 -20.89 -31.64
N GLU A 162 2.02 -21.38 -30.46
CA GLU A 162 1.86 -22.82 -30.19
C GLU A 162 0.71 -23.43 -31.00
N ALA A 163 -0.41 -22.73 -31.14
CA ALA A 163 -1.52 -23.17 -31.98
C ALA A 163 -1.13 -23.21 -33.47
N ARG A 164 -0.37 -22.21 -33.95
CA ARG A 164 0.16 -22.20 -35.32
C ARG A 164 1.12 -23.36 -35.57
N LYS A 165 2.03 -23.65 -34.63
CA LYS A 165 2.95 -24.80 -34.71
C LYS A 165 2.18 -26.12 -34.78
N ARG A 166 1.23 -26.34 -33.88
CA ARG A 166 0.36 -27.53 -33.89
C ARG A 166 -0.38 -27.69 -35.22
N ASN A 167 -0.95 -26.60 -35.75
CA ASN A 167 -1.65 -26.65 -37.04
C ASN A 167 -0.71 -26.93 -38.22
N ALA A 168 0.52 -26.41 -38.19
CA ALA A 168 1.53 -26.72 -39.20
C ALA A 168 1.96 -28.19 -39.13
N GLU A 169 2.20 -28.72 -37.94
CA GLU A 169 2.50 -30.14 -37.73
C GLU A 169 1.39 -31.06 -38.23
N LEU A 170 0.13 -30.73 -37.93
CA LEU A 170 -1.03 -31.48 -38.45
C LEU A 170 -1.11 -31.44 -39.98
N ARG A 171 -0.79 -30.31 -40.61
CA ARG A 171 -0.73 -30.19 -42.08
C ARG A 171 0.39 -31.03 -42.67
N ASP A 172 1.57 -31.03 -42.06
CA ASP A 172 2.70 -31.85 -42.51
C ASP A 172 2.41 -33.34 -42.40
N ILE A 173 1.77 -33.77 -41.30
CA ILE A 173 1.33 -35.16 -41.13
C ILE A 173 0.27 -35.53 -42.18
N ALA A 174 -0.68 -34.64 -42.47
CA ALA A 174 -1.68 -34.87 -43.50
C ALA A 174 -1.07 -34.94 -44.91
N ALA A 175 -0.09 -34.07 -45.20
CA ALA A 175 0.66 -34.09 -46.45
C ALA A 175 1.46 -35.39 -46.62
N TRP A 176 2.16 -35.83 -45.56
CA TRP A 176 2.87 -37.11 -45.56
C TRP A 176 1.92 -38.30 -45.77
N LYS A 177 0.76 -38.32 -45.11
CA LYS A 177 -0.27 -39.36 -45.32
C LYS A 177 -0.74 -39.41 -46.77
N LYS A 178 -0.98 -38.23 -47.39
CA LYS A 178 -1.41 -38.11 -48.79
C LYS A 178 -0.30 -38.55 -49.77
N GLU A 179 0.93 -38.13 -49.54
CA GLU A 179 2.10 -38.53 -50.35
C GLU A 179 2.31 -40.05 -50.28
N ARG A 180 2.18 -40.64 -49.10
CA ARG A 180 2.23 -42.09 -48.91
C ARG A 180 1.13 -42.81 -49.69
N GLU A 181 -0.11 -42.33 -49.61
CA GLU A 181 -1.24 -42.92 -50.33
C GLU A 181 -1.06 -42.83 -51.85
N GLN A 182 -0.53 -41.71 -52.35
CA GLN A 182 -0.19 -41.53 -53.76
C GLN A 182 0.95 -42.45 -54.22
N ASN A 183 2.01 -42.58 -53.41
CA ASN A 183 3.14 -43.47 -53.69
C ASN A 183 2.72 -44.94 -53.66
N ALA A 184 1.82 -45.33 -52.73
CA ALA A 184 1.23 -46.66 -52.68
C ALA A 184 0.35 -46.98 -53.91
N LYS A 185 -0.33 -45.97 -54.49
CA LYS A 185 -1.10 -46.12 -55.74
C LYS A 185 -0.20 -46.23 -56.98
N GLN A 186 0.94 -45.53 -57.00
CA GLN A 186 1.92 -45.57 -58.11
C GLN A 186 2.82 -46.81 -58.09
N ARG A 187 3.04 -47.44 -56.92
CA ARG A 187 3.90 -48.63 -56.74
C ARG A 187 3.15 -49.97 -56.70
N ARG A 188 2.00 -50.10 -57.38
CA ARG A 188 1.41 -51.42 -57.67
C ARG A 188 2.24 -52.15 -58.74
N GLY A 189 3.43 -52.65 -58.40
CA GLY A 189 4.21 -53.44 -59.36
C GLY A 189 5.65 -53.83 -59.01
N ALA A 190 6.25 -53.36 -57.90
CA ALA A 190 7.62 -53.75 -57.58
C ALA A 190 7.83 -54.04 -56.09
N ASN A 191 8.46 -55.18 -55.86
CA ASN A 191 8.75 -55.82 -54.59
C ASN A 191 9.51 -54.89 -53.61
N GLY A 192 8.94 -54.68 -52.42
CA GLY A 192 9.54 -53.85 -51.37
C GLY A 192 8.49 -53.35 -50.38
N TYR A 193 7.91 -54.24 -49.59
CA TYR A 193 7.03 -53.85 -48.49
C TYR A 193 7.88 -53.19 -47.39
N GLN A 194 7.92 -51.86 -47.38
CA GLN A 194 8.52 -51.11 -46.27
C GLN A 194 7.53 -51.05 -45.12
N ASP A 195 7.98 -51.48 -43.95
CA ASP A 195 7.21 -51.41 -42.71
C ASP A 195 6.74 -49.95 -42.46
N PRO A 196 5.42 -49.72 -42.27
CA PRO A 196 4.85 -48.40 -42.03
C PRO A 196 5.52 -47.60 -40.91
N GLU A 197 5.96 -48.29 -39.86
CA GLU A 197 6.57 -47.65 -38.68
C GLU A 197 7.99 -47.18 -39.00
N SER A 198 8.80 -48.03 -39.64
CA SER A 198 10.15 -47.67 -40.09
C SER A 198 10.18 -46.48 -41.07
N ALA A 199 9.21 -46.38 -41.98
CA ALA A 199 9.11 -45.27 -42.94
C ALA A 199 8.69 -43.94 -42.30
N PHE A 200 7.85 -44.00 -41.25
CA PHE A 200 7.48 -42.82 -40.47
C PHE A 200 8.66 -42.31 -39.64
N ASP A 201 9.39 -43.20 -38.98
CA ASP A 201 10.58 -42.86 -38.19
C ASP A 201 11.68 -42.21 -39.04
N ALA A 202 11.88 -42.68 -40.27
CA ALA A 202 12.82 -42.06 -41.20
C ALA A 202 12.38 -40.64 -41.61
N TRP A 203 11.07 -40.42 -41.80
CA TRP A 203 10.52 -39.11 -42.12
C TRP A 203 10.64 -38.14 -40.93
N VAL A 204 10.35 -38.59 -39.70
CA VAL A 204 10.53 -37.80 -38.47
C VAL A 204 11.99 -37.39 -38.31
N LYS A 205 12.94 -38.32 -38.43
CA LYS A 205 14.39 -38.02 -38.35
C LYS A 205 14.84 -37.00 -39.40
N LYS A 206 14.32 -37.08 -40.62
CA LYS A 206 14.62 -36.11 -41.69
C LYS A 206 14.04 -34.72 -41.36
N LYS A 207 12.83 -34.67 -40.80
CA LYS A 207 12.19 -33.42 -40.36
C LYS A 207 12.96 -32.78 -39.20
N ASP A 208 13.41 -33.57 -38.23
CA ASP A 208 14.23 -33.10 -37.11
C ASP A 208 15.58 -32.52 -37.57
N GLN A 209 16.22 -33.17 -38.54
CA GLN A 209 17.44 -32.62 -39.15
C GLN A 209 17.18 -31.31 -39.89
N ALA A 210 16.07 -31.20 -40.63
CA ALA A 210 15.71 -29.98 -41.34
C ALA A 210 15.41 -28.81 -40.37
N THR A 211 14.66 -29.07 -39.30
CA THR A 211 14.37 -28.05 -38.26
C THR A 211 15.64 -27.59 -37.53
N LEU A 212 16.56 -28.50 -37.22
CA LEU A 212 17.87 -28.16 -36.63
C LEU A 212 18.73 -27.30 -37.57
N GLN A 213 18.70 -27.55 -38.88
CA GLN A 213 19.39 -26.72 -39.86
C GLN A 213 18.77 -25.33 -39.97
N GLU A 214 17.44 -25.25 -39.97
CA GLU A 214 16.71 -23.98 -39.99
C GLU A 214 16.97 -23.16 -38.72
N GLU A 215 16.97 -23.79 -37.54
CA GLU A 215 17.28 -23.12 -36.27
C GLU A 215 18.71 -22.58 -36.25
N ARG A 216 19.68 -23.34 -36.77
CA ARG A 216 21.08 -22.88 -36.93
C ARG A 216 21.16 -21.68 -37.86
N ALA A 217 20.46 -21.69 -38.99
CA ALA A 217 20.41 -20.58 -39.94
C ALA A 217 19.77 -19.32 -39.30
N GLN A 218 18.65 -19.48 -38.59
CA GLN A 218 17.99 -18.39 -37.88
C GLN A 218 18.87 -17.81 -36.75
N ARG A 219 19.61 -18.65 -36.03
CA ARG A 219 20.56 -18.22 -34.98
C ARG A 219 21.73 -17.43 -35.58
N GLN A 220 22.24 -17.83 -36.74
CA GLN A 220 23.26 -17.07 -37.47
C GLN A 220 22.72 -15.71 -37.95
N LEU A 221 21.50 -15.67 -38.48
CA LEU A 221 20.84 -14.42 -38.88
C LEU A 221 20.64 -13.46 -37.69
N ARG A 222 20.23 -13.97 -36.52
CA ARG A 222 20.11 -13.18 -35.28
C ARG A 222 21.47 -12.61 -34.83
N ARG A 223 22.55 -13.39 -34.95
CA ARG A 223 23.91 -12.93 -34.63
C ARG A 223 24.39 -11.82 -35.58
N LYS A 224 24.16 -11.95 -36.89
CA LYS A 224 24.50 -10.91 -37.88
C LYS A 224 23.74 -9.61 -37.63
N ARG A 225 22.43 -9.70 -37.31
CA ARG A 225 21.61 -8.53 -36.93
C ARG A 225 22.09 -7.86 -35.63
N ALA A 226 22.49 -8.64 -34.62
CA ALA A 226 23.02 -8.09 -33.38
C ALA A 226 24.39 -7.40 -33.55
N ARG A 227 25.19 -7.85 -34.53
CA ARG A 227 26.48 -7.23 -34.91
C ARG A 227 26.33 -6.03 -35.85
N GLY A 228 25.11 -5.74 -36.34
CA GLY A 228 24.86 -4.66 -37.28
C GLY A 228 25.33 -4.93 -38.71
N GLU A 229 25.69 -6.18 -39.03
CA GLU A 229 26.16 -6.63 -40.37
C GLU A 229 24.99 -6.81 -41.37
N LEU A 230 23.76 -6.59 -40.91
CA LEU A 230 22.53 -6.71 -41.69
C LEU A 230 21.72 -5.44 -41.44
N GLU A 231 21.67 -4.54 -42.41
CA GLU A 231 20.85 -3.33 -42.33
C GLU A 231 19.39 -3.72 -42.16
N SER A 232 18.73 -3.13 -41.16
CA SER A 232 17.28 -3.15 -41.13
C SER A 232 16.79 -2.05 -42.07
N GLU A 233 16.17 -2.43 -43.18
CA GLU A 233 15.19 -1.57 -43.85
C GLU A 233 14.03 -1.32 -42.86
N ARG A 234 14.25 -0.36 -41.96
CA ARG A 234 13.19 0.30 -41.22
C ARG A 234 13.09 1.69 -41.81
N GLU A 235 12.30 1.82 -42.87
CA GLU A 235 11.60 3.06 -43.13
C GLU A 235 10.85 3.45 -41.86
N GLY A 236 11.33 4.46 -41.15
CA GLY A 236 10.67 4.94 -39.94
C GLY A 236 11.60 5.46 -38.85
N GLY A 237 12.09 6.68 -39.07
CA GLY A 237 12.48 7.69 -38.08
C GLY A 237 12.87 7.23 -36.66
N GLY A 238 14.16 7.26 -36.37
CA GLY A 238 14.66 7.10 -35.00
C GLY A 238 16.03 7.75 -34.82
N LYS A 239 16.03 9.07 -34.55
CA LYS A 239 17.22 9.85 -34.17
C LYS A 239 18.10 9.04 -33.20
N LYS A 240 19.37 8.81 -33.59
CA LYS A 240 20.45 8.36 -32.70
C LYS A 240 20.39 9.20 -31.42
N ARG A 241 20.00 8.59 -30.30
CA ARG A 241 20.10 9.21 -28.97
C ARG A 241 21.58 9.45 -28.69
N GLN A 242 22.06 10.65 -28.97
CA GLN A 242 23.33 11.10 -28.42
C GLN A 242 23.23 11.06 -26.90
N ARG A 243 24.06 10.23 -26.27
CA ARG A 243 24.31 10.27 -24.82
C ARG A 243 24.94 11.62 -24.52
N ARG A 244 24.15 12.62 -24.14
CA ARG A 244 24.67 13.83 -23.52
C ARG A 244 25.22 13.45 -22.15
N ARG A 245 26.55 13.32 -22.09
CA ARG A 245 27.36 13.24 -20.88
C ARG A 245 27.12 14.53 -20.09
N TRP A 246 26.41 14.43 -18.97
CA TRP A 246 26.21 15.56 -18.06
C TRP A 246 27.58 15.99 -17.52
N GLY A 247 27.99 17.21 -17.87
CA GLY A 247 29.17 17.85 -17.31
C GLY A 247 28.91 18.23 -15.86
N LYS A 248 29.81 17.79 -14.96
CA LYS A 248 29.96 18.36 -13.62
C LYS A 248 30.16 19.87 -13.77
N LYS A 249 29.26 20.69 -13.23
CA LYS A 249 29.60 22.05 -12.85
C LYS A 249 30.09 22.01 -11.40
N GLN A 250 31.37 22.34 -11.23
CA GLN A 250 31.95 22.75 -9.95
C GLN A 250 31.91 24.28 -9.85
N LYS A 251 31.89 24.72 -8.59
CA LYS A 251 31.88 26.08 -8.04
C LYS A 251 30.55 26.81 -8.16
#